data_AF-A0A6I5E6I3-F1
#
_entry.id   AF-A0A6I5E6I3-F1
#
_cell.length_a   1.000
_cell.length_b   1.000
_cell.length_c   1.000
_cell.angle_alpha   90.00
_cell.angle_beta   90.00
_cell.angle_gamma   90.00
#
_symmetry.space_group_name_H-M   'P 1'
#
loop_
_entity.id
_entity.type
_entity.pdbx_description
1 polymer ?
#
loop_
_entity_poly.entity_id
_entity_poly.type
_entity_poly.pdbx_seq_one_letter_code
_entity_poly.pdbx_strand_id
1 'polypeptide(L)'
;MSGCLSVTVALALDESDLSAGAKVVGNIYSTDGNGVTHRNVVFPCGMSAVPARYEVDPGRYIVSATLPSGTVLSRDAEAREGEDTPVTLRTAPSPYASHSWQYLMGNIEAYETYHDSATIPVPRSRGSRSGVWEGLVQPGHAVFVGDPKPTSYHFDSMLKLADGPAERPTVFEIAQSAPRSVPSLALGDAAARLYRFGAHGPVDEHGTPTRWGGPTGPRQFLVVSLAGKEYVVTLPAPWGSAQIEVLVNERQSPTGSAVSVAVRDRRVGPALGYMSRGAFDAAATLVRDAEALLYAKMENPLAAVAGAYVLVGSELTERPQRWDPWLDHLRHEFDWMGDGSLLWAMRQLRRAHTETQLRAARDGLVEAFDRGVPVFTLGLSRLIHGLSEFPDDPECARRLDQARRLSWRVDLREPFVIVALRGRPQ
;
A
#
# COMPACT_ATOMS: atom_id res chain seq x y z
N MET A 1 -28.15 -33.02 3.12
CA MET A 1 -28.67 -31.90 3.93
C MET A 1 -27.45 -31.13 4.40
N SER A 2 -27.45 -29.80 4.26
CA SER A 2 -26.28 -28.95 4.50
C SER A 2 -26.36 -28.24 5.87
N GLY A 3 -25.20 -27.89 6.41
CA GLY A 3 -25.04 -26.88 7.46
C GLY A 3 -24.60 -25.54 6.88
N CYS A 4 -24.55 -24.50 7.71
CA CYS A 4 -24.10 -23.17 7.32
C CYS A 4 -23.10 -22.61 8.34
N LEU A 5 -22.02 -21.99 7.86
CA LEU A 5 -21.11 -21.19 8.68
C LEU A 5 -21.32 -19.71 8.38
N SER A 6 -21.62 -18.91 9.41
CA SER A 6 -21.72 -17.46 9.33
C SER A 6 -20.45 -16.82 9.87
N VAL A 7 -19.55 -16.40 8.97
CA VAL A 7 -18.19 -15.99 9.30
C VAL A 7 -18.05 -14.46 9.31
N THR A 8 -17.38 -13.93 10.35
CA THR A 8 -16.99 -12.51 10.45
C THR A 8 -15.65 -12.34 11.16
N VAL A 9 -14.95 -11.26 10.87
CA VAL A 9 -13.74 -10.84 11.58
C VAL A 9 -14.06 -9.63 12.46
N ALA A 10 -14.00 -9.81 13.77
CA ALA A 10 -14.21 -8.75 14.74
C ALA A 10 -12.94 -7.89 14.86
N LEU A 11 -13.05 -6.66 14.37
CA LEU A 11 -12.09 -5.57 14.54
C LEU A 11 -12.86 -4.28 14.84
N ALA A 12 -12.43 -3.54 15.86
CA ALA A 12 -13.00 -2.24 16.19
C ALA A 12 -12.54 -1.17 15.18
N LEU A 13 -13.19 -1.12 14.03
CA LEU A 13 -13.06 -0.04 13.06
C LEU A 13 -14.01 1.10 13.49
N ASP A 14 -13.47 2.11 14.17
CA ASP A 14 -14.26 3.18 14.79
C ASP A 14 -14.31 4.45 13.90
N GLU A 15 -14.82 4.32 12.67
CA GLU A 15 -14.77 5.42 11.71
C GLU A 15 -16.00 5.42 10.78
N SER A 16 -16.62 6.58 10.65
CA SER A 16 -17.91 6.77 9.96
C SER A 16 -17.82 6.56 8.45
N ASP A 17 -16.68 6.88 7.84
CA ASP A 17 -16.38 6.67 6.42
C ASP A 17 -16.26 5.18 6.04
N LEU A 18 -16.04 4.32 7.03
CA LEU A 18 -15.96 2.86 6.89
C LEU A 18 -17.06 2.15 7.69
N SER A 19 -18.24 2.75 7.80
CA SER A 19 -19.39 2.23 8.57
C SER A 19 -19.77 0.77 8.26
N ALA A 20 -19.52 0.32 7.03
CA ALA A 20 -19.80 -1.05 6.61
C ALA A 20 -18.59 -2.00 6.73
N GLY A 21 -17.52 -1.56 7.40
CA GLY A 21 -16.30 -2.31 7.71
C GLY A 21 -15.38 -2.58 6.51
N ALA A 22 -14.29 -3.29 6.75
CA ALA A 22 -13.36 -3.76 5.72
C ALA A 22 -13.77 -5.15 5.17
N LYS A 23 -13.06 -5.60 4.15
CA LYS A 23 -13.10 -6.97 3.63
C LYS A 23 -11.70 -7.58 3.70
N VAL A 24 -11.63 -8.83 4.14
CA VAL A 24 -10.39 -9.62 4.20
C VAL A 24 -10.60 -10.97 3.54
N VAL A 25 -9.50 -11.66 3.21
CA VAL A 25 -9.54 -12.98 2.58
C VAL A 25 -9.29 -14.06 3.62
N GLY A 26 -10.05 -15.15 3.51
CA GLY A 26 -9.93 -16.31 4.36
C GLY A 26 -10.27 -17.60 3.64
N ASN A 27 -10.18 -18.68 4.40
CA ASN A 27 -10.39 -20.05 3.96
C ASN A 27 -11.19 -20.81 5.03
N ILE A 28 -11.99 -21.77 4.57
CA ILE A 28 -12.74 -22.72 5.40
C ILE A 28 -12.32 -24.11 4.94
N TYR A 29 -11.61 -24.83 5.80
CA TYR A 29 -11.09 -26.17 5.52
C TYR A 29 -11.84 -27.22 6.33
N SER A 30 -12.33 -28.28 5.67
CA SER A 30 -12.82 -29.46 6.39
C SER A 30 -11.64 -30.18 7.05
N THR A 31 -11.75 -30.47 8.35
CA THR A 31 -10.71 -31.19 9.10
C THR A 31 -10.67 -32.67 8.77
N ASP A 32 -11.82 -33.23 8.40
CA ASP A 32 -11.98 -34.64 8.08
C ASP A 32 -11.71 -34.94 6.60
N GLY A 33 -11.35 -33.92 5.81
CA GLY A 33 -11.00 -34.02 4.38
C GLY A 33 -12.17 -34.31 3.42
N ASN A 34 -13.34 -34.67 3.96
CA ASN A 34 -14.50 -35.10 3.17
C ASN A 34 -15.57 -34.01 2.98
N GLY A 35 -15.47 -32.87 3.68
CA GLY A 35 -16.44 -31.77 3.58
C GLY A 35 -16.03 -30.70 2.57
N VAL A 36 -17.01 -29.91 2.10
CA VAL A 36 -16.80 -28.75 1.22
C VAL A 36 -15.78 -27.78 1.81
N THR A 37 -14.73 -27.48 1.04
CA THR A 37 -13.70 -26.50 1.38
C THR A 37 -13.90 -25.23 0.58
N HIS A 38 -13.91 -24.07 1.26
CA HIS A 38 -13.97 -22.76 0.61
C HIS A 38 -12.60 -22.10 0.69
N ARG A 39 -11.93 -21.87 -0.45
CA ARG A 39 -10.63 -21.20 -0.50
C ARG A 39 -10.76 -19.81 -1.08
N ASN A 40 -9.95 -18.89 -0.59
CA ASN A 40 -9.89 -17.50 -1.05
C ASN A 40 -11.29 -16.87 -1.10
N VAL A 41 -11.99 -16.92 0.03
CA VAL A 41 -13.31 -16.32 0.19
C VAL A 41 -13.23 -15.03 1.00
N VAL A 42 -14.21 -14.15 0.80
CA VAL A 42 -14.19 -12.81 1.40
C VAL A 42 -14.96 -12.78 2.72
N PHE A 43 -14.26 -12.52 3.82
CA PHE A 43 -14.89 -12.28 5.10
C PHE A 43 -15.12 -10.79 5.36
N PRO A 44 -16.30 -10.42 5.89
CA PRO A 44 -16.55 -9.10 6.43
C PRO A 44 -15.67 -8.87 7.68
N CYS A 45 -15.12 -7.67 7.81
CA CYS A 45 -14.29 -7.28 8.94
C CYS A 45 -14.84 -5.97 9.56
N GLY A 46 -15.16 -5.99 10.85
CA GLY A 46 -15.74 -4.87 11.56
C GLY A 46 -16.75 -5.30 12.63
N MET A 47 -16.94 -4.50 13.67
CA MET A 47 -17.88 -4.81 14.76
C MET A 47 -19.35 -4.85 14.32
N SER A 48 -19.72 -4.03 13.34
CA SER A 48 -21.08 -3.95 12.79
C SER A 48 -21.23 -4.67 11.45
N ALA A 49 -20.23 -5.45 11.03
CA ALA A 49 -20.22 -6.06 9.72
C ALA A 49 -21.12 -7.30 9.67
N VAL A 50 -22.04 -7.36 8.70
CA VAL A 50 -22.94 -8.51 8.48
C VAL A 50 -22.10 -9.75 8.12
N PRO A 51 -22.19 -10.87 8.89
CA PRO A 51 -21.44 -12.10 8.61
C PRO A 51 -21.69 -12.65 7.20
N ALA A 52 -20.65 -13.20 6.57
CA ALA A 52 -20.78 -13.91 5.30
C ALA A 52 -21.16 -15.37 5.56
N ARG A 53 -22.14 -15.87 4.80
CA ARG A 53 -22.68 -17.22 4.93
C ARG A 53 -22.02 -18.16 3.93
N TYR A 54 -21.63 -19.34 4.39
CA TYR A 54 -21.02 -20.39 3.57
C TYR A 54 -21.72 -21.72 3.85
N GLU A 55 -22.28 -22.33 2.80
CA GLU A 55 -22.86 -23.67 2.89
C GLU A 55 -21.74 -24.70 2.97
N VAL A 56 -21.87 -25.64 3.90
CA VAL A 56 -20.90 -26.72 4.14
C VAL A 56 -21.64 -27.99 4.54
N ASP A 57 -20.98 -29.14 4.43
CA ASP A 57 -21.52 -30.38 4.99
C ASP A 57 -21.43 -30.36 6.52
N PRO A 58 -22.32 -31.05 7.26
CA PRO A 58 -22.15 -31.23 8.69
C PRO A 58 -20.78 -31.86 9.00
N GLY A 59 -20.05 -31.31 9.98
CA GLY A 59 -18.69 -31.76 10.30
C GLY A 59 -17.82 -30.68 10.93
N ARG A 60 -16.53 -30.98 11.11
CA ARG A 60 -15.57 -30.08 11.75
C ARG A 60 -14.73 -29.31 10.72
N TYR A 61 -14.57 -28.02 10.96
CA TYR A 61 -13.90 -27.09 10.07
C TYR A 61 -12.89 -26.21 10.81
N ILE A 62 -11.82 -25.84 10.11
CA ILE A 62 -10.92 -24.75 10.49
C ILE A 62 -11.25 -23.56 9.61
N VAL A 63 -11.67 -22.46 10.23
CA VAL A 63 -11.91 -21.17 9.57
C VAL A 63 -10.73 -20.26 9.84
N SER A 64 -10.06 -19.81 8.79
CA SER A 64 -8.88 -18.96 8.88
C SER A 64 -8.99 -17.71 8.03
N ALA A 65 -8.44 -16.58 8.49
CA ALA A 65 -8.35 -15.34 7.73
C ALA A 65 -6.92 -14.81 7.80
N THR A 66 -6.39 -14.38 6.66
CA THR A 66 -5.11 -13.66 6.63
C THR A 66 -5.42 -12.18 6.52
N LEU A 67 -4.98 -11.36 7.46
CA LEU A 67 -5.15 -9.91 7.41
C LEU A 67 -4.14 -9.29 6.42
N PRO A 68 -4.38 -8.06 5.92
CA PRO A 68 -3.41 -7.34 5.08
C PRO A 68 -2.04 -7.16 5.75
N SER A 69 -2.00 -7.07 7.09
CA SER A 69 -0.77 -7.10 7.89
C SER A 69 0.08 -8.37 7.74
N GLY A 70 -0.51 -9.46 7.23
CA GLY A 70 0.04 -10.81 7.22
C GLY A 70 -0.33 -11.64 8.45
N THR A 71 -1.01 -11.06 9.45
CA THR A 71 -1.47 -11.80 10.63
C THR A 71 -2.52 -12.84 10.22
N VAL A 72 -2.34 -14.08 10.65
CA VAL A 72 -3.30 -15.16 10.41
C VAL A 72 -4.16 -15.36 11.66
N LEU A 73 -5.47 -15.25 11.49
CA LEU A 73 -6.47 -15.60 12.49
C LEU A 73 -7.03 -16.99 12.16
N SER A 74 -7.27 -17.82 13.16
CA SER A 74 -7.86 -19.15 12.96
C SER A 74 -8.80 -19.51 14.10
N ARG A 75 -9.84 -20.28 13.78
CA ARG A 75 -10.80 -20.81 14.76
C ARG A 75 -11.44 -22.10 14.26
N ASP A 76 -11.59 -23.06 15.17
CA ASP A 76 -12.34 -24.29 14.91
C ASP A 76 -13.86 -24.03 14.97
N ALA A 77 -14.60 -24.70 14.10
CA ALA A 77 -16.05 -24.66 14.03
C ALA A 77 -16.64 -26.04 13.76
N GLU A 78 -17.81 -26.32 14.32
CA GLU A 78 -18.57 -27.54 14.06
C GLU A 78 -19.88 -27.15 13.38
N ALA A 79 -20.03 -27.49 12.10
CA ALA A 79 -21.26 -27.26 11.37
C ALA A 79 -22.24 -28.41 11.65
N ARG A 80 -23.47 -28.07 12.05
CA ARG A 80 -24.55 -29.04 12.22
C ARG A 80 -25.59 -28.92 11.12
N GLU A 81 -26.27 -30.02 10.87
CA GLU A 81 -27.31 -30.13 9.86
C GLU A 81 -28.46 -29.14 10.14
N GLY A 82 -28.78 -28.30 9.15
CA GLY A 82 -29.85 -27.30 9.27
C GLY A 82 -29.54 -26.12 10.21
N GLU A 83 -28.36 -26.07 10.84
CA GLU A 83 -27.96 -24.98 11.74
C GLU A 83 -27.08 -23.95 11.02
N ASP A 84 -27.24 -22.69 11.44
CA ASP A 84 -26.35 -21.59 11.07
C ASP A 84 -25.38 -21.32 12.22
N THR A 85 -24.14 -21.78 12.06
CA THR A 85 -23.11 -21.72 13.11
C THR A 85 -22.31 -20.43 12.97
N PRO A 86 -22.36 -19.51 13.96
CA PRO A 86 -21.60 -18.27 13.90
C PRO A 86 -20.12 -18.51 14.20
N VAL A 87 -19.24 -17.99 13.36
CA VAL A 87 -17.78 -18.05 13.52
C VAL A 87 -17.23 -16.63 13.51
N THR A 88 -16.77 -16.16 14.67
CA THR A 88 -16.10 -14.87 14.82
C THR A 88 -14.61 -15.06 15.04
N LEU A 89 -13.81 -14.58 14.09
CA LEU A 89 -12.36 -14.45 14.23
C LEU A 89 -12.06 -13.12 14.93
N ARG A 90 -11.30 -13.12 16.02
CA ARG A 90 -11.03 -11.92 16.81
C ARG A 90 -9.60 -11.47 16.61
N THR A 91 -9.39 -10.18 16.34
CA THR A 91 -8.07 -9.56 16.35
C THR A 91 -7.68 -9.14 17.76
N ALA A 92 -6.38 -8.98 18.02
CA ALA A 92 -5.94 -8.16 19.15
C ALA A 92 -6.42 -6.70 18.95
N PRO A 93 -6.58 -5.91 20.04
CA PRO A 93 -7.02 -4.53 19.94
C PRO A 93 -5.93 -3.63 19.34
N SER A 94 -6.37 -2.67 18.52
CA SER A 94 -5.54 -1.54 18.10
C SER A 94 -5.14 -0.69 19.32
N PRO A 95 -3.94 -0.08 19.34
CA PRO A 95 -3.50 0.77 20.43
C PRO A 95 -4.42 1.98 20.64
N TYR A 96 -4.99 2.49 19.54
CA TYR A 96 -5.98 3.56 19.53
C TYR A 96 -7.13 3.19 18.59
N ALA A 97 -8.36 3.54 18.94
CA ALA A 97 -9.53 3.31 18.10
C ALA A 97 -9.38 3.98 16.71
N SER A 98 -8.87 5.21 16.69
CA SER A 98 -8.56 5.99 15.49
C SER A 98 -7.50 5.38 14.57
N HIS A 99 -6.69 4.45 15.08
CA HIS A 99 -5.59 3.80 14.33
C HIS A 99 -5.95 2.40 13.87
N SER A 100 -7.18 1.96 14.10
CA SER A 100 -7.66 0.62 13.75
C SER A 100 -7.46 0.25 12.26
N TRP A 101 -7.54 1.24 11.36
CA TRP A 101 -7.23 1.04 9.95
C TRP A 101 -5.74 0.76 9.70
N GLN A 102 -4.84 1.57 10.27
CA GLN A 102 -3.40 1.33 10.21
C GLN A 102 -3.02 -0.01 10.84
N TYR A 103 -3.70 -0.39 11.92
CA TYR A 103 -3.50 -1.68 12.58
C TYR A 103 -3.91 -2.84 11.66
N LEU A 104 -5.06 -2.76 10.98
CA LEU A 104 -5.47 -3.75 9.99
C LEU A 104 -4.45 -3.90 8.85
N MET A 105 -3.84 -2.79 8.43
CA MET A 105 -2.79 -2.78 7.41
C MET A 105 -1.44 -3.29 7.93
N GLY A 106 -1.25 -3.40 9.25
CA GLY A 106 0.00 -3.83 9.88
C GLY A 106 1.04 -2.72 10.05
N ASN A 107 0.61 -1.45 9.99
CA ASN A 107 1.49 -0.28 10.09
C ASN A 107 1.73 0.14 11.56
N ILE A 108 0.91 -0.37 12.47
CA ILE A 108 1.04 -0.19 13.91
C ILE A 108 0.78 -1.52 14.62
N GLU A 109 1.51 -1.78 15.69
CA GLU A 109 1.38 -3.00 16.48
C GLU A 109 0.12 -2.99 17.35
N ALA A 110 -0.25 -4.16 17.89
CA ALA A 110 -1.33 -4.27 18.86
C ALA A 110 -1.00 -3.52 20.17
N TYR A 111 -2.04 -3.16 20.92
CA TYR A 111 -1.95 -2.35 22.14
C TYR A 111 -0.84 -2.82 23.11
N GLU A 112 -0.81 -4.12 23.43
CA GLU A 112 0.14 -4.69 24.41
C GLU A 112 1.59 -4.47 23.99
N THR A 113 1.93 -4.76 22.73
CA THR A 113 3.27 -4.56 22.18
C THR A 113 3.61 -3.07 22.01
N TYR A 114 2.62 -2.23 21.71
CA TYR A 114 2.83 -0.81 21.42
C TYR A 114 3.09 0.05 22.68
N HIS A 115 2.55 -0.36 23.83
CA HIS A 115 2.67 0.37 25.10
C HIS A 115 3.69 -0.21 26.08
N ASP A 116 4.19 -1.42 25.83
CA ASP A 116 5.17 -2.04 26.70
C ASP A 116 6.61 -1.71 26.29
N SER A 117 7.21 -0.76 27.00
CA SER A 117 8.60 -0.34 26.83
C SER A 117 9.65 -1.47 26.98
N ALA A 118 9.32 -2.58 27.64
CA ALA A 118 10.20 -3.74 27.79
C ALA A 118 10.12 -4.70 26.60
N THR A 119 9.03 -4.66 25.82
CA THR A 119 8.82 -5.52 24.65
C THR A 119 8.90 -4.79 23.32
N ILE A 120 9.09 -3.45 23.27
CA ILE A 120 9.46 -2.73 22.04
C ILE A 120 10.72 -3.37 21.48
N PRO A 121 10.64 -4.21 20.44
CA PRO A 121 11.80 -4.97 20.05
C PRO A 121 12.73 -4.01 19.33
N VAL A 122 13.96 -3.88 19.82
CA VAL A 122 14.96 -3.01 19.21
C VAL A 122 15.24 -3.52 17.79
N PRO A 123 15.11 -2.70 16.73
CA PRO A 123 15.42 -3.13 15.38
C PRO A 123 16.84 -3.73 15.31
N ARG A 124 16.93 -4.99 14.85
CA ARG A 124 18.21 -5.72 14.75
C ARG A 124 19.17 -5.08 13.73
N SER A 125 18.65 -4.28 12.81
CA SER A 125 19.42 -3.57 11.78
C SER A 125 19.79 -2.16 12.25
N ARG A 126 21.07 -1.78 12.14
CA ARG A 126 21.54 -0.40 12.42
C ARG A 126 20.96 0.64 11.45
N GLY A 127 20.58 0.24 10.23
CA GLY A 127 19.95 1.12 9.23
C GLY A 127 18.48 1.45 9.54
N SER A 128 17.80 0.55 10.25
CA SER A 128 16.43 0.72 10.74
C SER A 128 16.35 1.52 12.04
N ARG A 129 17.48 1.91 12.63
CA ARG A 129 17.50 2.80 13.79
C ARG A 129 17.32 4.24 13.32
N SER A 130 16.17 4.87 13.59
CA SER A 130 16.18 6.31 13.82
C SER A 130 16.28 6.55 15.33
N GLY A 131 17.45 6.97 15.78
CA GLY A 131 17.62 7.57 17.10
C GLY A 131 17.59 6.60 18.28
N VAL A 132 18.64 6.70 19.08
CA VAL A 132 18.65 6.26 20.48
C VAL A 132 17.59 7.09 21.23
N TRP A 133 16.78 6.42 22.05
CA TRP A 133 15.85 7.06 22.98
C TRP A 133 16.63 7.70 24.13
N GLU A 134 17.03 8.96 23.98
CA GLU A 134 17.42 9.86 25.07
C GLU A 134 17.49 11.29 24.52
N GLY A 135 16.43 12.08 24.72
CA GLY A 135 16.36 13.48 24.32
C GLY A 135 14.97 13.91 23.86
N LEU A 136 14.62 15.18 24.08
CA LEU A 136 13.40 15.80 23.58
C LEU A 136 13.44 15.80 22.03
N VAL A 137 12.87 14.77 21.40
CA VAL A 137 12.68 14.74 19.95
C VAL A 137 11.71 15.87 19.59
N GLN A 138 12.13 16.81 18.75
CA GLN A 138 11.19 17.80 18.23
C GLN A 138 10.05 17.06 17.50
N PRO A 139 8.79 17.45 17.75
CA PRO A 139 7.65 16.73 17.21
C PRO A 139 7.76 16.63 15.69
N GLY A 140 7.39 15.47 15.15
CA GLY A 140 7.39 15.25 13.72
C GLY A 140 6.58 16.33 13.00
N HIS A 141 7.19 16.97 12.00
CA HIS A 141 6.58 18.04 11.20
C HIS A 141 6.29 17.52 9.80
N ALA A 142 5.10 17.82 9.28
CA ALA A 142 4.69 17.38 7.95
C ALA A 142 4.33 18.57 7.06
N VAL A 143 4.81 18.54 5.82
CA VAL A 143 4.56 19.58 4.81
C VAL A 143 3.99 18.94 3.56
N PHE A 144 2.78 19.36 3.21
CA PHE A 144 2.10 18.95 1.99
C PHE A 144 2.61 19.73 0.79
N VAL A 145 2.91 18.98 -0.28
CA VAL A 145 3.26 19.49 -1.60
C VAL A 145 2.20 19.00 -2.58
N GLY A 146 1.19 19.85 -2.81
CA GLY A 146 0.07 19.53 -3.71
C GLY A 146 0.40 19.69 -5.20
N ASP A 147 1.36 20.52 -5.55
CA ASP A 147 1.79 20.79 -6.92
C ASP A 147 3.32 20.74 -7.02
N PRO A 148 3.90 19.56 -7.26
CA PRO A 148 5.33 19.37 -7.39
C PRO A 148 5.82 19.68 -8.81
N LYS A 149 7.10 20.06 -8.94
CA LYS A 149 7.75 20.22 -10.25
C LYS A 149 7.70 18.89 -11.01
N PRO A 150 7.44 18.86 -12.33
CA PRO A 150 7.41 17.61 -13.10
C PRO A 150 8.69 16.76 -12.97
N THR A 151 9.86 17.40 -12.90
CA THR A 151 11.15 16.69 -12.76
C THR A 151 11.43 16.19 -11.34
N SER A 152 10.68 16.63 -10.32
CA SER A 152 10.97 16.33 -8.92
C SER A 152 10.86 14.84 -8.58
N TYR A 153 10.05 14.10 -9.34
CA TYR A 153 9.84 12.67 -9.15
C TYR A 153 10.66 11.79 -10.09
N HIS A 154 11.61 12.35 -10.83
CA HIS A 154 12.55 11.57 -11.62
C HIS A 154 13.62 10.93 -10.71
N PHE A 155 14.20 9.83 -11.18
CA PHE A 155 15.22 9.09 -10.41
C PHE A 155 16.42 9.96 -10.04
N ASP A 156 16.88 10.84 -10.95
CA ASP A 156 18.04 11.71 -10.68
C ASP A 156 17.73 12.75 -9.60
N SER A 157 16.55 13.37 -9.63
CA SER A 157 16.08 14.30 -8.61
C SER A 157 15.96 13.62 -7.24
N MET A 158 15.31 12.46 -7.18
CA MET A 158 15.14 11.72 -5.92
C MET A 158 16.47 11.21 -5.37
N LEU A 159 17.40 10.76 -6.22
CA LEU A 159 18.74 10.37 -5.80
C LEU A 159 19.56 11.58 -5.29
N LYS A 160 19.48 12.74 -5.95
CA LYS A 160 20.12 13.98 -5.47
C LYS A 160 19.62 14.36 -4.07
N LEU A 161 18.31 14.31 -3.85
CA LEU A 161 17.70 14.55 -2.54
C LEU A 161 18.14 13.51 -1.50
N ALA A 162 18.24 12.23 -1.88
CA ALA A 162 18.56 11.18 -0.95
C ALA A 162 20.06 11.11 -0.56
N ASP A 163 20.96 11.42 -1.49
CA ASP A 163 22.41 11.25 -1.31
C ASP A 163 23.13 12.52 -0.83
N GLY A 164 22.64 13.71 -1.15
CA GLY A 164 23.28 14.99 -0.81
C GLY A 164 22.66 15.70 0.39
N PRO A 165 23.42 16.55 1.11
CA PRO A 165 22.84 17.52 2.02
C PRO A 165 22.04 18.55 1.21
N ALA A 166 20.75 18.70 1.51
CA ALA A 166 19.92 19.67 0.80
C ALA A 166 20.26 21.10 1.25
N GLU A 167 20.85 21.90 0.35
CA GLU A 167 21.18 23.32 0.57
C GLU A 167 19.93 24.14 0.95
N ARG A 168 18.77 23.75 0.41
CA ARG A 168 17.45 24.29 0.73
C ARG A 168 16.57 23.21 1.35
N PRO A 169 15.54 23.57 2.14
CA PRO A 169 14.59 22.59 2.64
C PRO A 169 13.99 21.76 1.50
N THR A 170 13.94 20.44 1.68
CA THR A 170 13.47 19.44 0.70
C THR A 170 12.17 19.86 -0.01
N VAL A 171 11.24 20.45 0.74
CA VAL A 171 9.95 20.92 0.23
C VAL A 171 10.08 21.93 -0.92
N PHE A 172 11.07 22.83 -0.89
CA PHE A 172 11.28 23.84 -1.95
C PHE A 172 12.02 23.29 -3.17
N GLU A 173 12.76 22.18 -2.99
CA GLU A 173 13.35 21.47 -4.11
C GLU A 173 12.27 20.72 -4.92
N ILE A 174 11.25 20.19 -4.24
CA ILE A 174 10.17 19.41 -4.87
C ILE A 174 9.04 20.32 -5.39
N ALA A 175 8.60 21.31 -4.61
CA ALA A 175 7.36 22.04 -4.87
C ALA A 175 7.50 23.04 -6.02
N GLN A 176 6.50 23.06 -6.92
CA GLN A 176 6.32 24.11 -7.92
C GLN A 176 5.52 25.28 -7.36
N SER A 177 4.45 24.98 -6.62
CA SER A 177 3.65 25.97 -5.89
C SER A 177 3.96 25.97 -4.39
N ALA A 178 3.51 26.99 -3.67
CA ALA A 178 3.81 27.14 -2.24
C ALA A 178 3.38 25.89 -1.43
N PRO A 179 4.31 25.21 -0.74
CA PRO A 179 3.99 24.07 0.10
C PRO A 179 3.28 24.51 1.39
N ARG A 180 2.58 23.60 2.06
CA ARG A 180 1.76 23.91 3.24
C ARG A 180 2.08 23.01 4.42
N SER A 181 2.36 23.58 5.58
CA SER A 181 2.45 22.81 6.83
C SER A 181 1.08 22.21 7.18
N VAL A 182 1.07 20.94 7.53
CA VAL A 182 -0.13 20.20 7.91
C VAL A 182 0.01 19.76 9.37
N PRO A 183 -0.89 20.20 10.27
CA PRO A 183 -0.90 19.69 11.64
C PRO A 183 -1.31 18.22 11.66
N SER A 184 -0.75 17.44 12.59
CA SER A 184 -1.29 16.11 12.85
C SER A 184 -2.70 16.22 13.40
N LEU A 185 -3.52 15.22 13.11
CA LEU A 185 -4.83 15.10 13.72
C LEU A 185 -4.69 14.89 15.23
N ALA A 186 -5.67 15.36 16.01
CA ALA A 186 -5.73 15.15 17.46
C ALA A 186 -6.20 13.72 17.80
N LEU A 187 -5.68 12.74 17.08
CA LEU A 187 -6.02 11.32 17.15
C LEU A 187 -4.78 10.53 17.57
N GLY A 188 -4.93 9.64 18.56
CA GLY A 188 -3.81 8.89 19.15
C GLY A 188 -2.93 9.74 20.06
N ASP A 189 -1.61 9.55 19.98
CA ASP A 189 -0.64 10.29 20.79
C ASP A 189 0.48 10.92 19.96
N ALA A 190 1.38 11.64 20.63
CA ALA A 190 2.51 12.28 19.98
C ALA A 190 3.46 11.30 19.28
N ALA A 191 3.46 10.01 19.64
CA ALA A 191 4.36 9.03 19.06
C ALA A 191 3.74 8.30 17.84
N ALA A 192 2.42 8.32 17.67
CA ALA A 192 1.71 7.81 16.49
C ALA A 192 0.79 8.88 15.89
N ARG A 193 1.37 9.80 15.11
CA ARG A 193 0.63 10.90 14.49
C ARG A 193 -0.07 10.44 13.21
N LEU A 194 -1.31 10.86 13.03
CA LEU A 194 -2.07 10.64 11.80
C LEU A 194 -2.25 11.93 11.02
N TYR A 195 -2.22 11.79 9.70
CA TYR A 195 -2.58 12.83 8.72
C TYR A 195 -3.57 12.22 7.73
N ARG A 196 -4.60 12.97 7.35
CA ARG A 196 -5.59 12.52 6.36
C ARG A 196 -5.64 13.46 5.16
N PHE A 197 -5.87 12.90 3.97
CA PHE A 197 -6.00 13.62 2.72
C PHE A 197 -7.21 13.10 1.93
N GLY A 198 -7.98 14.01 1.33
CA GLY A 198 -9.07 13.70 0.42
C GLY A 198 -8.71 14.07 -1.02
N ALA A 199 -9.73 14.18 -1.89
CA ALA A 199 -9.55 14.52 -3.30
C ALA A 199 -8.88 15.89 -3.55
N HIS A 200 -8.99 16.80 -2.58
CA HIS A 200 -8.49 18.17 -2.69
C HIS A 200 -7.38 18.49 -1.67
N GLY A 201 -6.65 17.48 -1.20
CA GLY A 201 -5.55 17.66 -0.24
C GLY A 201 -5.95 17.41 1.22
N PRO A 202 -5.31 18.08 2.21
CA PRO A 202 -5.46 17.73 3.62
C PRO A 202 -6.88 17.94 4.18
N VAL A 203 -7.36 16.97 4.94
CA VAL A 203 -8.66 17.00 5.64
C VAL A 203 -8.47 16.94 7.16
N ASP A 204 -9.49 17.37 7.91
CA ASP A 204 -9.52 17.24 9.37
C ASP A 204 -9.93 15.84 9.82
N GLU A 205 -10.10 15.65 11.14
CA GLU A 205 -10.47 14.37 11.76
C GLU A 205 -11.84 13.85 11.31
N HIS A 206 -12.73 14.73 10.86
CA HIS A 206 -14.05 14.39 10.33
C HIS A 206 -14.05 14.20 8.81
N GLY A 207 -12.89 14.34 8.15
CA GLY A 207 -12.79 14.27 6.71
C GLY A 207 -13.18 15.55 5.98
N THR A 208 -13.37 16.66 6.70
CA THR A 208 -13.72 17.95 6.09
C THR A 208 -12.46 18.56 5.46
N PRO A 209 -12.53 19.04 4.21
CA PRO A 209 -11.40 19.75 3.61
C PRO A 209 -10.92 20.90 4.47
N THR A 210 -9.64 20.90 4.81
CA THR A 210 -9.01 22.07 5.41
C THR A 210 -8.81 23.15 4.33
N ARG A 211 -8.52 24.40 4.70
CA ARG A 211 -8.26 25.50 3.75
C ARG A 211 -7.06 25.24 2.82
N TRP A 212 -7.26 24.47 1.76
CA TRP A 212 -6.34 24.32 0.63
C TRP A 212 -7.01 24.91 -0.61
N GLY A 213 -6.41 25.96 -1.16
CA GLY A 213 -6.85 26.59 -2.42
C GLY A 213 -5.74 26.66 -3.46
N GLY A 214 -4.63 25.94 -3.24
CA GLY A 214 -3.51 25.88 -4.18
C GLY A 214 -3.80 24.93 -5.35
N PRO A 215 -3.06 25.04 -6.46
CA PRO A 215 -3.16 24.08 -7.54
C PRO A 215 -2.77 22.68 -7.06
N THR A 216 -3.35 21.66 -7.68
CA THR A 216 -3.01 20.26 -7.44
C THR A 216 -2.45 19.65 -8.71
N GLY A 217 -1.21 19.20 -8.64
CA GLY A 217 -0.57 18.45 -9.71
C GLY A 217 -1.05 17.00 -9.75
N PRO A 218 -0.66 16.25 -10.80
CA PRO A 218 -1.01 14.84 -10.95
C PRO A 218 -0.35 13.93 -9.91
N ARG A 219 0.74 14.41 -9.29
CA ARG A 219 1.45 13.76 -8.19
C ARG A 219 1.43 14.67 -6.98
N GLN A 220 1.28 14.10 -5.79
CA GLN A 220 1.27 14.84 -4.54
C GLN A 220 2.23 14.17 -3.55
N PHE A 221 2.84 14.97 -2.67
CA PHE A 221 3.78 14.48 -1.68
C PHE A 221 3.47 15.02 -0.28
N LEU A 222 3.86 14.23 0.72
CA LEU A 222 4.03 14.71 2.09
C LEU A 222 5.51 14.59 2.44
N VAL A 223 6.14 15.70 2.81
CA VAL A 223 7.49 15.67 3.37
C VAL A 223 7.37 15.60 4.89
N VAL A 224 7.88 14.53 5.48
CA VAL A 224 7.81 14.27 6.92
C VAL A 224 9.21 14.38 7.52
N SER A 225 9.38 15.26 8.50
CA SER A 225 10.59 15.34 9.31
C SER A 225 10.35 14.58 10.63
N LEU A 226 11.18 13.57 10.93
CA LEU A 226 11.04 12.70 12.09
C LEU A 226 12.42 12.35 12.66
N ALA A 227 12.67 12.69 13.93
CA ALA A 227 13.92 12.38 14.65
C ALA A 227 15.20 12.73 13.84
N GLY A 228 15.22 13.91 13.21
CA GLY A 228 16.35 14.40 12.40
C GLY A 228 16.48 13.78 11.01
N LYS A 229 15.58 12.86 10.62
CA LYS A 229 15.47 12.33 9.25
C LYS A 229 14.31 12.99 8.52
N GLU A 230 14.41 13.09 7.20
CA GLU A 230 13.30 13.51 6.34
C GLU A 230 12.87 12.35 5.43
N TYR A 231 11.57 12.30 5.14
CA TYR A 231 10.97 11.32 4.24
C TYR A 231 10.13 12.05 3.20
N VAL A 232 10.27 11.66 1.93
CA VAL A 232 9.39 12.09 0.85
C VAL A 232 8.38 10.97 0.62
N VAL A 233 7.14 11.22 1.03
CA VAL A 233 6.03 10.26 0.97
C VAL A 233 5.22 10.54 -0.29
N THR A 234 5.15 9.58 -1.21
CA THR A 234 4.25 9.68 -2.37
C THR A 234 2.81 9.47 -1.90
N LEU A 235 1.97 10.48 -2.08
CA LEU A 235 0.56 10.39 -1.71
C LEU A 235 -0.24 9.81 -2.87
N PRO A 236 -1.06 8.76 -2.63
CA PRO A 236 -2.00 8.25 -3.60
C PRO A 236 -3.25 9.14 -3.69
N ALA A 237 -3.08 10.43 -3.98
CA ALA A 237 -4.15 11.42 -3.99
C ALA A 237 -4.21 12.16 -5.33
N PRO A 238 -5.42 12.37 -5.89
CA PRO A 238 -6.73 11.92 -5.38
C PRO A 238 -6.96 10.40 -5.57
N TRP A 239 -7.80 9.79 -4.73
CA TRP A 239 -8.26 8.39 -4.88
C TRP A 239 -9.79 8.31 -4.94
N GLY A 240 -10.39 8.99 -5.92
CA GLY A 240 -11.85 9.14 -5.97
C GLY A 240 -12.37 9.79 -4.68
N SER A 241 -13.35 9.17 -4.03
CA SER A 241 -13.91 9.63 -2.75
C SER A 241 -13.21 9.05 -1.51
N ALA A 242 -12.25 8.14 -1.67
CA ALA A 242 -11.56 7.53 -0.54
C ALA A 242 -10.58 8.53 0.10
N GLN A 243 -10.47 8.46 1.43
CA GLN A 243 -9.46 9.19 2.16
C GLN A 243 -8.13 8.43 2.16
N ILE A 244 -7.03 9.17 2.17
CA ILE A 244 -5.68 8.66 2.34
C ILE A 244 -5.24 8.97 3.76
N GLU A 245 -4.67 7.99 4.43
CA GLU A 245 -4.17 8.13 5.79
C GLU A 245 -2.66 7.87 5.83
N VAL A 246 -1.92 8.81 6.39
CA VAL A 246 -0.48 8.69 6.62
C VAL A 246 -0.22 8.60 8.11
N LEU A 247 0.39 7.49 8.53
CA LEU A 247 0.86 7.29 9.89
C LEU A 247 2.34 7.67 9.97
N VAL A 248 2.69 8.51 10.96
CA VAL A 248 4.07 8.79 11.34
C VAL A 248 4.29 8.23 12.74
N ASN A 249 5.07 7.15 12.82
CA ASN A 249 5.26 6.35 14.03
C ASN A 249 6.70 6.49 14.55
N GLU A 250 6.86 7.22 15.66
CA GLU A 250 8.13 7.39 16.37
C GLU A 250 8.59 6.12 17.09
N ARG A 251 7.65 5.24 17.49
CA ARG A 251 7.97 4.05 18.31
C ARG A 251 8.51 2.86 17.51
N GLN A 252 8.67 3.00 16.19
CA GLN A 252 9.22 2.03 15.24
C GLN A 252 9.18 0.57 15.73
N SER A 253 8.17 -0.17 15.29
CA SER A 253 8.18 -1.62 15.43
C SER A 253 9.28 -2.25 14.54
N PRO A 254 9.86 -3.40 14.92
CA PRO A 254 10.69 -4.20 14.02
C PRO A 254 10.02 -4.57 12.70
N THR A 255 8.68 -4.62 12.69
CA THR A 255 7.87 -5.02 11.55
C THR A 255 7.18 -3.84 10.87
N GLY A 256 7.06 -2.69 11.55
CA GLY A 256 6.44 -1.46 11.04
C GLY A 256 7.42 -0.49 10.38
N SER A 257 6.91 0.43 9.59
CA SER A 257 7.67 1.53 8.97
C SER A 257 7.57 2.80 9.83
N ALA A 258 8.55 3.68 9.74
CA ALA A 258 8.51 4.98 10.42
C ALA A 258 7.38 5.87 9.88
N VAL A 259 7.11 5.73 8.59
CA VAL A 259 6.01 6.40 7.90
C VAL A 259 5.31 5.35 7.05
N SER A 260 3.98 5.32 7.12
CA SER A 260 3.17 4.37 6.35
C SER A 260 1.98 5.07 5.71
N VAL A 261 1.52 4.56 4.57
CA VAL A 261 0.41 5.14 3.80
C VAL A 261 -0.66 4.09 3.53
N ALA A 262 -1.91 4.42 3.84
CA ALA A 262 -3.05 3.54 3.61
C ALA A 262 -4.19 4.29 2.90
N VAL A 263 -4.82 3.63 1.92
CA VAL A 263 -6.07 4.09 1.31
C VAL A 263 -7.23 3.56 2.15
N ARG A 264 -8.13 4.43 2.61
CA ARG A 264 -9.31 4.09 3.40
C ARG A 264 -10.46 3.65 2.49
N ASP A 265 -10.27 2.51 1.86
CA ASP A 265 -11.26 1.85 1.01
C ASP A 265 -11.48 0.41 1.48
N ARG A 266 -12.75 0.00 1.57
CA ARG A 266 -13.18 -1.28 2.14
C ARG A 266 -12.61 -2.51 1.45
N ARG A 267 -12.26 -2.42 0.17
CA ARG A 267 -11.71 -3.54 -0.63
C ARG A 267 -10.32 -3.21 -1.14
N VAL A 268 -10.14 -2.02 -1.71
CA VAL A 268 -8.91 -1.61 -2.38
C VAL A 268 -7.79 -1.39 -1.38
N GLY A 269 -8.06 -0.76 -0.23
CA GLY A 269 -7.07 -0.59 0.83
C GLY A 269 -6.47 -1.92 1.29
N PRO A 270 -7.28 -2.89 1.75
CA PRO A 270 -6.80 -4.24 2.07
C PRO A 270 -6.11 -4.96 0.90
N ALA A 271 -6.60 -4.80 -0.33
CA ALA A 271 -5.96 -5.38 -1.51
C ALA A 271 -4.55 -4.83 -1.76
N LEU A 272 -4.32 -3.53 -1.54
CA LEU A 272 -2.99 -2.91 -1.60
C LEU A 272 -2.05 -3.48 -0.53
N GLY A 273 -2.56 -3.74 0.69
CA GLY A 273 -1.79 -4.38 1.75
C GLY A 273 -1.40 -5.83 1.41
N TYR A 274 -2.31 -6.62 0.84
CA TYR A 274 -1.96 -7.96 0.32
C TYR A 274 -0.95 -7.87 -0.82
N MET A 275 -1.13 -6.91 -1.73
CA MET A 275 -0.26 -6.70 -2.87
C MET A 275 1.17 -6.33 -2.46
N SER A 276 1.37 -5.46 -1.46
CA SER A 276 2.72 -5.10 -0.98
C SER A 276 3.46 -6.29 -0.36
N ARG A 277 2.72 -7.29 0.12
CA ARG A 277 3.26 -8.58 0.62
C ARG A 277 3.37 -9.66 -0.46
N GLY A 278 3.00 -9.37 -1.71
CA GLY A 278 3.01 -10.33 -2.81
C GLY A 278 1.86 -11.35 -2.81
N ALA A 279 0.85 -11.17 -1.95
CA ALA A 279 -0.33 -12.03 -1.89
C ALA A 279 -1.37 -11.66 -2.97
N PHE A 280 -0.98 -11.76 -4.24
CA PHE A 280 -1.79 -11.33 -5.39
C PHE A 280 -3.13 -12.07 -5.50
N ASP A 281 -3.20 -13.35 -5.14
CA ASP A 281 -4.46 -14.11 -5.15
C ASP A 281 -5.49 -13.55 -4.15
N ALA A 282 -5.02 -13.15 -2.96
CA ALA A 282 -5.86 -12.50 -1.96
C ALA A 282 -6.31 -11.11 -2.43
N ALA A 283 -5.40 -10.33 -3.02
CA ALA A 283 -5.73 -9.05 -3.61
C ALA A 283 -6.79 -9.20 -4.73
N ALA A 284 -6.60 -10.14 -5.66
CA ALA A 284 -7.54 -10.45 -6.74
C ALA A 284 -8.92 -10.90 -6.23
N THR A 285 -8.94 -11.65 -5.12
CA THR A 285 -10.20 -12.09 -4.48
C THR A 285 -11.03 -10.92 -3.95
N LEU A 286 -10.38 -9.91 -3.38
CA LEU A 286 -11.06 -8.70 -2.88
C LEU A 286 -11.53 -7.81 -4.02
N VAL A 287 -10.68 -7.67 -5.03
CA VAL A 287 -10.92 -6.90 -6.23
C VAL A 287 -11.46 -7.84 -7.30
N ARG A 288 -12.57 -8.51 -7.01
CA ARG A 288 -13.13 -9.58 -7.86
C ARG A 288 -13.43 -9.11 -9.30
N ASP A 289 -13.62 -7.82 -9.48
CA ASP A 289 -13.52 -7.15 -10.78
C ASP A 289 -12.30 -6.22 -10.81
N ALA A 290 -11.08 -6.76 -10.76
CA ALA A 290 -9.86 -5.99 -10.99
C ALA A 290 -9.85 -5.42 -12.41
N GLU A 291 -10.48 -6.17 -13.32
CA GLU A 291 -11.00 -5.67 -14.58
C GLU A 291 -11.91 -4.45 -14.39
N ALA A 292 -12.96 -4.48 -13.55
CA ALA A 292 -13.73 -3.26 -13.30
C ALA A 292 -12.93 -2.15 -12.63
N LEU A 293 -11.91 -2.37 -11.79
CA LEU A 293 -11.05 -1.27 -11.32
C LEU A 293 -10.20 -0.69 -12.47
N LEU A 294 -9.71 -1.53 -13.36
CA LEU A 294 -9.00 -1.13 -14.58
C LEU A 294 -9.93 -0.37 -15.54
N TYR A 295 -11.19 -0.81 -15.66
CA TYR A 295 -12.23 -0.21 -16.49
C TYR A 295 -12.96 0.96 -15.81
N ALA A 296 -12.90 1.10 -14.48
CA ALA A 296 -13.61 2.09 -13.66
C ALA A 296 -13.04 3.51 -13.78
N LYS A 297 -12.54 3.81 -14.98
CA LYS A 297 -12.42 5.11 -15.60
C LYS A 297 -11.12 5.85 -15.30
N MET A 298 -10.75 6.61 -16.32
CA MET A 298 -9.85 7.77 -16.38
C MET A 298 -9.91 8.76 -15.19
N GLU A 299 -10.92 8.65 -14.33
CA GLU A 299 -11.12 9.52 -13.16
C GLU A 299 -10.20 9.16 -11.98
N ASN A 300 -9.69 7.91 -11.89
CA ASN A 300 -8.72 7.50 -10.86
C ASN A 300 -7.58 6.63 -11.44
N PRO A 301 -6.55 7.25 -12.04
CA PRO A 301 -5.40 6.53 -12.63
C PRO A 301 -4.69 5.61 -11.64
N LEU A 302 -4.61 6.00 -10.38
CA LEU A 302 -3.90 5.25 -9.35
C LEU A 302 -4.61 3.93 -9.00
N ALA A 303 -5.94 3.95 -8.92
CA ALA A 303 -6.74 2.73 -8.72
C ALA A 303 -6.67 1.80 -9.93
N ALA A 304 -6.68 2.35 -11.15
CA ALA A 304 -6.56 1.55 -12.37
C ALA A 304 -5.19 0.84 -12.45
N VAL A 305 -4.11 1.55 -12.12
CA VAL A 305 -2.76 0.97 -12.02
C VAL A 305 -2.66 -0.09 -10.92
N ALA A 306 -3.27 0.13 -9.75
CA ALA A 306 -3.33 -0.88 -8.69
C ALA A 306 -4.06 -2.15 -9.16
N GLY A 307 -5.19 -2.01 -9.87
CA GLY A 307 -5.91 -3.12 -10.50
C GLY A 307 -5.04 -3.86 -11.51
N ALA A 308 -4.30 -3.14 -12.34
CA ALA A 308 -3.37 -3.73 -13.31
C ALA A 308 -2.21 -4.49 -12.64
N TYR A 309 -1.64 -4.03 -11.53
CA TYR A 309 -0.67 -4.81 -10.76
C TYR A 309 -1.25 -6.12 -10.23
N VAL A 310 -2.50 -6.11 -9.77
CA VAL A 310 -3.19 -7.33 -9.31
C VAL A 310 -3.39 -8.30 -10.47
N LEU A 311 -3.88 -7.83 -11.62
CA LEU A 311 -4.08 -8.65 -12.83
C LEU A 311 -2.76 -9.25 -13.36
N VAL A 312 -1.75 -8.41 -13.58
CA VAL A 312 -0.43 -8.87 -14.10
C VAL A 312 0.31 -9.75 -13.09
N GLY A 313 0.12 -9.51 -11.79
CA GLY A 313 0.75 -10.24 -10.70
C GLY A 313 0.12 -11.61 -10.41
N SER A 314 -1.19 -11.77 -10.64
CA SER A 314 -1.92 -13.03 -10.48
C SER A 314 -1.94 -13.89 -11.76
N GLU A 315 -1.75 -13.28 -12.93
CA GLU A 315 -1.68 -13.99 -14.20
C GLU A 315 -0.33 -14.69 -14.37
N LEU A 316 -0.31 -16.02 -14.34
CA LEU A 316 0.93 -16.81 -14.49
C LEU A 316 1.14 -17.36 -15.91
N THR A 317 0.18 -17.16 -16.83
CA THR A 317 0.23 -17.69 -18.19
C THR A 317 0.71 -16.63 -19.20
N GLU A 318 1.24 -17.13 -20.32
CA GLU A 318 1.67 -16.33 -21.48
C GLU A 318 0.50 -16.04 -22.45
N ARG A 319 -0.70 -16.55 -22.15
CA ARG A 319 -1.86 -16.43 -23.02
C ARG A 319 -2.34 -14.99 -23.08
N PRO A 320 -2.80 -14.49 -24.25
CA PRO A 320 -3.45 -13.20 -24.33
C PRO A 320 -4.65 -13.15 -23.38
N GLN A 321 -4.77 -12.05 -22.62
CA GLN A 321 -5.89 -11.80 -21.74
C GLN A 321 -6.75 -10.66 -22.28
N ARG A 322 -8.04 -10.67 -21.91
CA ARG A 322 -9.02 -9.65 -22.36
C ARG A 322 -8.61 -8.23 -21.97
N TRP A 323 -7.93 -8.09 -20.83
CA TRP A 323 -7.45 -6.81 -20.31
C TRP A 323 -6.07 -6.39 -20.84
N ASP A 324 -5.36 -7.22 -21.63
CA ASP A 324 -4.03 -6.85 -22.17
C ASP A 324 -4.05 -5.50 -22.93
N PRO A 325 -5.05 -5.19 -23.79
CA PRO A 325 -5.10 -3.90 -24.48
C PRO A 325 -5.22 -2.69 -23.55
N TRP A 326 -5.73 -2.87 -22.33
CA TRP A 326 -5.86 -1.79 -21.36
C TRP A 326 -4.54 -1.37 -20.75
N LEU A 327 -3.53 -2.25 -20.72
CA LEU A 327 -2.18 -1.84 -20.32
C LEU A 327 -1.59 -0.84 -21.30
N ASP A 328 -1.90 -0.98 -22.60
CA ASP A 328 -1.46 -0.04 -23.62
C ASP A 328 -2.16 1.32 -23.45
N HIS A 329 -3.44 1.31 -23.10
CA HIS A 329 -4.18 2.52 -22.75
C HIS A 329 -3.57 3.21 -21.52
N LEU A 330 -3.30 2.48 -20.43
CA LEU A 330 -2.66 3.02 -19.23
C LEU A 330 -1.28 3.63 -19.53
N ARG A 331 -0.51 3.00 -20.43
CA ARG A 331 0.77 3.54 -20.88
C ARG A 331 0.60 4.88 -21.61
N HIS A 332 -0.42 5.07 -22.45
CA HIS A 332 -0.51 6.27 -23.28
C HIS A 332 -1.28 7.43 -22.62
N GLU A 333 -2.24 7.15 -21.75
CA GLU A 333 -3.08 8.19 -21.13
C GLU A 333 -2.42 8.95 -19.98
N PHE A 334 -1.46 8.33 -19.29
CA PHE A 334 -0.85 8.91 -18.08
C PHE A 334 0.67 9.02 -18.25
N ASP A 335 1.11 10.03 -19.01
CA ASP A 335 2.52 10.30 -19.31
C ASP A 335 3.36 10.66 -18.07
N TRP A 336 2.74 11.24 -17.06
CA TRP A 336 3.35 11.63 -15.79
C TRP A 336 3.70 10.47 -14.85
N MET A 337 3.29 9.23 -15.16
CA MET A 337 3.61 8.04 -14.34
C MET A 337 4.26 6.91 -15.14
N GLY A 338 5.31 6.32 -14.58
CA GLY A 338 6.02 5.19 -15.17
C GLY A 338 5.29 3.85 -15.07
N ASP A 339 4.38 3.68 -14.10
CA ASP A 339 3.78 2.37 -13.80
C ASP A 339 2.99 1.76 -14.97
N GLY A 340 2.27 2.57 -15.76
CA GLY A 340 1.52 2.08 -16.92
C GLY A 340 2.43 1.48 -17.99
N SER A 341 3.51 2.21 -18.33
CA SER A 341 4.54 1.75 -19.26
C SER A 341 5.26 0.51 -18.73
N LEU A 342 5.56 0.47 -17.43
CA LEU A 342 6.17 -0.67 -16.76
C LEU A 342 5.29 -1.92 -16.84
N LEU A 343 4.00 -1.82 -16.50
CA LEU A 343 3.07 -2.94 -16.50
C LEU A 343 2.90 -3.52 -17.90
N TRP A 344 2.75 -2.64 -18.91
CA TRP A 344 2.73 -3.04 -20.31
C TRP A 344 4.02 -3.77 -20.69
N ALA A 345 5.19 -3.19 -20.38
CA ALA A 345 6.49 -3.75 -20.74
C ALA A 345 6.74 -5.11 -20.09
N MET A 346 6.40 -5.26 -18.80
CA MET A 346 6.50 -6.54 -18.08
C MET A 346 5.60 -7.61 -18.70
N ARG A 347 4.39 -7.23 -19.15
CA ARG A 347 3.48 -8.14 -19.82
C ARG A 347 4.00 -8.58 -21.18
N GLN A 348 4.61 -7.66 -21.94
CA GLN A 348 5.24 -7.97 -23.22
C GLN A 348 6.48 -8.85 -23.05
N LEU A 349 7.30 -8.58 -22.03
CA LEU A 349 8.49 -9.36 -21.72
C LEU A 349 8.15 -10.83 -21.43
N ARG A 350 7.11 -11.08 -20.63
CA ARG A 350 6.62 -12.44 -20.32
C ARG A 350 6.14 -13.20 -21.57
N ARG A 351 5.69 -12.49 -22.61
CA ARG A 351 5.09 -13.06 -23.83
C ARG A 351 6.01 -12.98 -25.04
N ALA A 352 7.24 -12.52 -24.85
CA ALA A 352 8.16 -12.30 -25.95
C ALA A 352 8.75 -13.63 -26.42
N HIS A 353 8.57 -13.93 -27.70
CA HIS A 353 9.15 -15.11 -28.35
C HIS A 353 10.05 -14.72 -29.54
N THR A 354 10.20 -13.43 -29.80
CA THR A 354 10.97 -12.88 -30.91
C THR A 354 11.80 -11.69 -30.43
N GLU A 355 12.90 -11.43 -31.12
CA GLU A 355 13.78 -10.28 -30.84
C GLU A 355 13.03 -8.94 -30.91
N THR A 356 12.08 -8.80 -31.84
CA THR A 356 11.27 -7.58 -31.95
C THR A 356 10.35 -7.39 -30.74
N GLN A 357 9.79 -8.46 -30.19
CA GLN A 357 8.97 -8.39 -28.97
C GLN A 357 9.84 -8.08 -27.74
N LEU A 358 11.04 -8.66 -27.65
CA LEU A 358 12.00 -8.36 -26.58
C LEU A 358 12.42 -6.89 -26.61
N ARG A 359 12.75 -6.35 -27.80
CA ARG A 359 13.04 -4.92 -27.98
C ARG A 359 11.87 -4.02 -27.58
N ALA A 360 10.65 -4.38 -27.96
CA ALA A 360 9.47 -3.62 -27.56
C ALA A 360 9.28 -3.58 -26.03
N ALA A 361 9.50 -4.71 -25.35
CA ALA A 361 9.46 -4.77 -23.89
C ALA A 361 10.58 -3.93 -23.26
N ARG A 362 11.80 -4.02 -23.79
CA ARG A 362 12.96 -3.21 -23.38
C ARG A 362 12.65 -1.71 -23.47
N ASP A 363 12.12 -1.25 -24.61
CA ASP A 363 11.84 0.16 -24.82
C ASP A 363 10.74 0.67 -23.87
N GLY A 364 9.74 -0.17 -23.58
CA GLY A 364 8.73 0.14 -22.56
C GLY A 364 9.33 0.25 -21.13
N LEU A 365 10.31 -0.58 -20.77
CA LEU A 365 11.00 -0.47 -19.48
C LEU A 365 11.84 0.82 -19.37
N VAL A 366 12.51 1.20 -20.46
CA VAL A 366 13.26 2.46 -20.54
C VAL A 366 12.32 3.66 -20.41
N GLU A 367 11.20 3.65 -21.14
CA GLU A 367 10.16 4.67 -21.05
C GLU A 367 9.59 4.76 -19.62
N ALA A 368 9.30 3.63 -18.98
CA ALA A 368 8.83 3.60 -17.60
C ALA A 368 9.80 4.28 -16.62
N PHE A 369 11.10 4.05 -16.78
CA PHE A 369 12.12 4.73 -15.98
C PHE A 369 12.16 6.23 -16.25
N ASP A 370 12.08 6.63 -17.52
CA ASP A 370 12.24 8.02 -17.95
C ASP A 370 11.07 8.91 -17.53
N ARG A 371 9.87 8.33 -17.38
CA ARG A 371 8.70 8.99 -16.77
C ARG A 371 8.83 9.22 -15.26
N GLY A 372 9.84 8.63 -14.63
CA GLY A 372 10.19 8.86 -13.23
C GLY A 372 9.93 7.66 -12.32
N VAL A 373 10.15 7.89 -11.02
CA VAL A 373 10.02 6.87 -9.99
C VAL A 373 8.57 6.38 -9.93
N PRO A 374 8.28 5.07 -9.98
CA PRO A 374 6.92 4.53 -9.87
C PRO A 374 6.17 5.04 -8.64
N VAL A 375 4.84 5.12 -8.70
CA VAL A 375 4.00 5.49 -7.53
C VAL A 375 3.99 4.35 -6.51
N PHE A 376 3.88 3.13 -7.01
CA PHE A 376 3.82 1.93 -6.18
C PHE A 376 5.22 1.37 -5.99
N THR A 377 5.52 0.94 -4.76
CA THR A 377 6.82 0.35 -4.44
C THR A 377 7.05 -0.98 -5.14
N LEU A 378 5.96 -1.71 -5.40
CA LEU A 378 5.98 -2.87 -6.27
C LEU A 378 6.49 -2.52 -7.67
N GLY A 379 6.12 -1.35 -8.20
CA GLY A 379 6.63 -0.86 -9.48
C GLY A 379 8.14 -0.68 -9.49
N LEU A 380 8.71 -0.09 -8.44
CA LEU A 380 10.17 0.02 -8.32
C LEU A 380 10.85 -1.36 -8.35
N SER A 381 10.31 -2.33 -7.63
CA SER A 381 10.83 -3.70 -7.60
C SER A 381 10.72 -4.40 -8.97
N ARG A 382 9.59 -4.21 -9.66
CA ARG A 382 9.36 -4.77 -11.00
C ARG A 382 10.23 -4.11 -12.07
N LEU A 383 10.48 -2.81 -11.96
CA LEU A 383 11.38 -2.09 -12.85
C LEU A 383 12.83 -2.60 -12.72
N ILE A 384 13.30 -2.81 -11.48
CA ILE A 384 14.62 -3.40 -11.23
C ILE A 384 14.73 -4.79 -11.86
N HIS A 385 13.70 -5.63 -11.68
CA HIS A 385 13.68 -6.96 -12.29
C HIS A 385 13.65 -6.90 -13.82
N GLY A 386 12.73 -6.13 -14.41
CA GLY A 386 12.60 -6.02 -15.85
C GLY A 386 13.87 -5.48 -16.53
N LEU A 387 14.49 -4.43 -15.98
CA LEU A 387 15.74 -3.89 -16.51
C LEU A 387 16.91 -4.90 -16.36
N SER A 388 16.86 -5.80 -15.39
CA SER A 388 17.90 -6.83 -15.21
C SER A 388 17.86 -7.96 -16.24
N GLU A 389 16.77 -8.09 -16.99
CA GLU A 389 16.67 -9.03 -18.12
C GLU A 389 17.49 -8.58 -19.35
N PHE A 390 18.05 -7.35 -19.33
CA PHE A 390 18.87 -6.77 -20.41
C PHE A 390 20.26 -6.36 -19.91
N PRO A 391 21.09 -7.30 -19.41
CA PRO A 391 22.38 -6.97 -18.77
C PRO A 391 23.43 -6.41 -19.75
N ASP A 392 23.36 -6.80 -21.02
CA ASP A 392 24.31 -6.38 -22.06
C ASP A 392 23.93 -5.04 -22.70
N ASP A 393 22.77 -4.47 -22.35
CA ASP A 393 22.33 -3.15 -22.80
C ASP A 393 22.86 -2.07 -21.84
N PRO A 394 23.81 -1.21 -22.26
CA PRO A 394 24.39 -0.18 -21.39
C PRO A 394 23.35 0.81 -20.86
N GLU A 395 22.29 1.05 -21.62
CA GLU A 395 21.23 1.97 -21.26
C GLU A 395 20.35 1.40 -20.14
N CYS A 396 19.97 0.12 -20.24
CA CYS A 396 19.26 -0.61 -19.20
C CYS A 396 20.13 -0.76 -17.94
N ALA A 397 21.42 -1.12 -18.10
CA ALA A 397 22.35 -1.27 -17.00
C ALA A 397 22.51 0.03 -16.18
N ARG A 398 22.61 1.19 -16.85
CA ARG A 398 22.68 2.50 -16.19
C ARG A 398 21.42 2.82 -15.39
N ARG A 399 20.24 2.59 -15.98
CA ARG A 399 18.95 2.82 -15.31
C ARG A 399 18.72 1.86 -14.15
N LEU A 400 19.14 0.60 -14.30
CA LEU A 400 19.10 -0.42 -13.26
C LEU A 400 19.94 -0.01 -12.03
N ASP A 401 21.13 0.54 -12.24
CA ASP A 401 21.97 1.07 -11.14
C ASP A 401 21.23 2.17 -10.36
N GLN A 402 20.65 3.15 -11.06
CA GLN A 402 19.91 4.24 -10.44
C GLN A 402 18.68 3.74 -9.66
N ALA A 403 17.92 2.81 -10.24
CA ALA A 403 16.76 2.21 -9.59
C ALA A 403 17.16 1.42 -8.32
N ARG A 404 18.23 0.63 -8.39
CA ARG A 404 18.78 -0.12 -7.23
C ARG A 404 19.25 0.83 -6.13
N ARG A 405 20.00 1.88 -6.48
CA ARG A 405 20.46 2.89 -5.51
C ARG A 405 19.30 3.55 -4.79
N LEU A 406 18.24 3.92 -5.51
CA LEU A 406 17.06 4.52 -4.91
C LEU A 406 16.33 3.50 -4.01
N SER A 407 16.25 2.22 -4.43
CA SER A 407 15.57 1.18 -3.65
C SER A 407 16.17 0.98 -2.24
N TRP A 408 17.47 1.25 -2.05
CA TRP A 408 18.09 1.22 -0.72
C TRP A 408 17.57 2.31 0.23
N ARG A 409 16.85 3.30 -0.30
CA ARG A 409 16.23 4.41 0.45
C ARG A 409 14.72 4.28 0.55
N VAL A 410 14.14 3.24 -0.05
CA VAL A 410 12.69 3.03 -0.08
C VAL A 410 12.32 1.85 0.80
N ASP A 411 11.29 1.99 1.62
CA ASP A 411 10.73 0.87 2.36
C ASP A 411 9.87 0.00 1.43
N LEU A 412 10.40 -1.15 1.00
CA LEU A 412 9.72 -2.04 0.07
C LEU A 412 8.47 -2.74 0.63
N ARG A 413 8.19 -2.59 1.93
CA ARG A 413 7.00 -3.15 2.59
C ARG A 413 5.77 -2.26 2.41
N GLU A 414 5.98 -0.98 2.15
CA GLU A 414 4.92 0.01 1.96
C GLU A 414 4.33 -0.11 0.55
N PRO A 415 3.00 0.01 0.38
CA PRO A 415 2.38 -0.06 -0.94
C PRO A 415 2.83 1.08 -1.87
N PHE A 416 3.14 2.25 -1.31
CA PHE A 416 3.54 3.45 -2.04
C PHE A 416 4.98 3.84 -1.75
N VAL A 417 5.65 4.46 -2.73
CA VAL A 417 7.06 4.83 -2.60
C VAL A 417 7.22 5.91 -1.54
N ILE A 418 8.01 5.59 -0.51
CA ILE A 418 8.47 6.51 0.53
C ILE A 418 10.00 6.54 0.49
N VAL A 419 10.58 7.69 0.17
CA VAL A 419 12.04 7.86 0.07
C VAL A 419 12.59 8.47 1.36
N ALA A 420 13.45 7.73 2.06
CA ALA A 420 14.18 8.22 3.21
C ALA A 420 15.41 9.03 2.79
N LEU A 421 15.46 10.30 3.20
CA LEU A 421 16.55 11.21 2.91
C LEU A 421 17.64 11.11 3.98
N ARG A 422 18.87 11.49 3.62
CA ARG A 422 19.92 11.69 4.63
C ARG A 422 19.51 12.87 5.51
N GLY A 423 19.48 12.65 6.82
CA GLY A 423 19.25 13.72 7.78
C GLY A 423 20.27 14.84 7.58
N ARG A 424 19.87 16.09 7.83
CA ARG A 424 20.83 17.19 7.90
C ARG A 424 21.74 16.94 9.10
N PRO A 425 23.08 17.11 8.97
CA PRO A 425 23.91 17.24 10.16
C PRO A 425 23.36 18.40 10.97
N GLN A 426 23.04 18.14 12.24
CA GLN A 426 22.58 19.15 13.19
C GLN A 426 23.71 20.13 13.51
#